data_AF-V7FKN9-F1
#
_entry.id   AF-V7FKN9-F1
#
_cell.length_a   1.000
_cell.length_b   1.000
_cell.length_c   1.000
_cell.angle_alpha   90.00
_cell.angle_beta   90.00
_cell.angle_gamma   90.00
#
_symmetry.space_group_name_H-M   'P 1'
#
loop_
_entity.id
_entity.type
_entity.pdbx_description
1 polymer ?
#
loop_
_entity_poly.entity_id
_entity_poly.type
_entity_poly.pdbx_seq_one_letter_code
_entity_poly.pdbx_strand_id
1 'polypeptide(L)'
;MTPGIVHLGIGNWHRAHQAIYTDDCLAAGQLDWGDCSLLRSSDTRDALAPQDGLYTVVSRQDEQTSLRIVGSIGHILVAPAGPAQLLEALLDPRIRIVTLTVTEKGYTVISGGGSGHEPAHAGFDGTTASLLPAAAR
;
A
#
# COMPACT_ATOMS: atom_id res chain seq x y z
N MET A 1 8.75 -5.01 14.45
CA MET A 1 8.29 -3.70 13.93
C MET A 1 6.79 -3.60 14.08
N THR A 2 6.24 -2.38 14.15
CA THR A 2 4.79 -2.13 14.09
C THR A 2 4.47 -1.28 12.86
N PRO A 3 3.31 -1.50 12.22
CA PRO A 3 2.90 -0.67 11.10
C PRO A 3 2.71 0.80 11.48
N GLY A 4 3.30 1.70 10.70
CA GLY A 4 3.06 3.15 10.75
C GLY A 4 2.57 3.71 9.41
N ILE A 5 2.60 2.88 8.37
CA ILE A 5 2.25 3.21 6.99
C ILE A 5 1.25 2.18 6.47
N VAL A 6 0.20 2.66 5.80
CA VAL A 6 -0.61 1.82 4.91
C VAL A 6 -0.26 2.17 3.47
N HIS A 7 0.09 1.18 2.65
CA HIS A 7 0.40 1.38 1.24
C HIS A 7 -0.66 0.75 0.32
N LEU A 8 -1.27 1.58 -0.53
CA LEU A 8 -2.28 1.15 -1.50
C LEU A 8 -1.65 0.91 -2.87
N GLY A 9 -1.56 -0.37 -3.27
CA GLY A 9 -1.05 -0.77 -4.57
C GLY A 9 0.42 -1.16 -4.58
N ILE A 10 0.78 -2.20 -3.82
CA ILE A 10 2.14 -2.77 -3.71
C ILE A 10 2.62 -3.43 -5.02
N GLY A 11 2.99 -2.59 -5.98
CA GLY A 11 3.63 -3.00 -7.22
C GLY A 11 5.15 -3.15 -7.09
N ASN A 12 5.80 -3.45 -8.22
CA ASN A 12 7.26 -3.52 -8.30
C ASN A 12 7.92 -2.17 -7.92
N TRP A 13 7.33 -1.04 -8.31
CA TRP A 13 7.90 0.28 -8.02
C TRP A 13 7.95 0.57 -6.53
N HIS A 14 6.85 0.35 -5.80
CA HIS A 14 6.83 0.53 -4.34
C HIS A 14 7.90 -0.32 -3.66
N ARG A 15 7.95 -1.62 -3.99
CA ARG A 15 8.97 -2.55 -3.47
C ARG A 15 10.40 -2.15 -3.82
N ALA A 16 10.62 -1.54 -4.99
CA ALA A 16 11.94 -1.10 -5.42
C ALA A 16 12.28 0.35 -5.01
N HIS A 17 11.39 1.05 -4.29
CA HIS A 17 11.58 2.46 -3.97
C HIS A 17 11.17 2.79 -2.53
N GLN A 18 9.88 3.05 -2.28
CA GLN A 18 9.39 3.50 -0.96
C GLN A 18 9.73 2.50 0.15
N ALA A 19 9.51 1.21 -0.09
CA ALA A 19 9.79 0.16 0.88
C ALA A 19 11.27 0.07 1.26
N ILE A 20 12.20 0.40 0.35
CA ILE A 20 13.65 0.42 0.64
C ILE A 20 13.98 1.53 1.63
N TYR A 21 13.43 2.72 1.45
CA TYR A 21 13.65 3.84 2.38
C TYR A 21 13.01 3.58 3.74
N THR A 22 11.83 2.95 3.78
CA THR A 22 11.24 2.48 5.04
C THR A 22 12.16 1.47 5.73
N ASP A 23 12.76 0.55 4.98
CA ASP A 23 13.71 -0.44 5.50
C ASP A 23 14.97 0.21 6.08
N ASP A 24 15.45 1.30 5.48
CA ASP A 24 16.53 2.13 6.06
C ASP A 24 16.13 2.76 7.40
N CYS A 25 14.91 3.29 7.51
CA CYS A 25 14.39 3.83 8.77
C CYS A 25 14.31 2.75 9.87
N LEU A 26 13.85 1.55 9.51
CA LEU A 26 13.79 0.42 10.43
C LEU A 26 15.20 -0.01 10.88
N ALA A 27 16.16 -0.07 9.96
CA ALA A 27 17.56 -0.37 10.26
C ALA A 27 18.20 0.68 11.18
N ALA A 28 17.75 1.94 11.09
CA ALA A 28 18.13 3.03 11.99
C ALA A 28 17.41 2.99 13.35
N GLY A 29 16.58 1.97 13.62
CA GLY A 29 15.89 1.76 14.89
C GLY A 29 14.50 2.38 14.99
N GLN A 30 13.97 2.98 13.92
CA GLN A 30 12.61 3.55 13.90
C GLN A 30 11.57 2.47 13.61
N LEU A 31 11.42 1.51 14.54
CA LEU A 31 10.66 0.28 14.36
C LEU A 31 9.14 0.45 14.22
N ASP A 32 8.65 1.69 14.32
CA ASP A 32 7.25 2.11 14.26
C ASP A 32 6.78 2.51 12.85
N TRP A 33 7.63 2.35 11.82
CA TRP A 33 7.33 2.68 10.43
C TRP A 33 7.05 1.49 9.51
N GLY A 34 6.78 0.29 10.04
CA GLY A 34 6.48 -0.87 9.21
C GLY A 34 5.35 -0.59 8.20
N ASP A 35 5.38 -1.28 7.06
CA ASP A 35 4.39 -1.13 5.99
C ASP A 35 3.30 -2.22 6.09
N CYS A 36 2.04 -1.77 6.09
CA CYS A 36 0.88 -2.61 5.83
C CYS A 36 0.38 -2.34 4.40
N SER A 37 0.61 -3.30 3.51
CA SER A 37 0.38 -3.15 2.07
C SER A 37 -0.93 -3.79 1.61
N LEU A 38 -1.59 -3.21 0.61
CA LEU A 38 -2.84 -3.70 0.03
C LEU A 38 -2.67 -4.12 -1.44
N LEU A 39 -3.22 -5.30 -1.78
CA LEU A 39 -3.30 -5.85 -3.14
C LEU A 39 -4.74 -5.90 -3.68
N ARG A 40 -4.87 -6.04 -5.00
CA ARG A 40 -6.11 -6.52 -5.64
C ARG A 40 -6.14 -8.04 -5.86
N SER A 41 -5.04 -8.61 -6.35
CA SER A 41 -4.85 -10.06 -6.53
C SER A 41 -3.95 -10.63 -5.44
N SER A 42 -4.04 -11.92 -5.13
CA SER A 42 -3.27 -12.53 -4.04
C SER A 42 -1.83 -12.91 -4.42
N ASP A 43 -1.49 -12.98 -5.70
CA ASP A 43 -0.22 -13.56 -6.19
C ASP A 43 1.03 -13.03 -5.47
N THR A 44 1.12 -11.71 -5.24
CA THR A 44 2.24 -11.11 -4.51
C THR A 44 2.25 -11.51 -3.04
N ARG A 45 1.08 -11.55 -2.38
CA ARG A 45 0.97 -12.01 -0.99
C ARG A 45 1.38 -13.48 -0.91
N ASP A 46 0.88 -14.31 -1.82
CA ASP A 46 1.15 -15.75 -1.86
C ASP A 46 2.64 -16.03 -2.10
N ALA A 47 3.30 -15.23 -2.94
CA ALA A 47 4.74 -15.34 -3.18
C ALA A 47 5.59 -14.90 -1.98
N LEU A 48 5.17 -13.86 -1.24
CA LEU A 48 5.95 -13.29 -0.14
C LEU A 48 5.65 -13.92 1.23
N ALA A 49 4.46 -14.50 1.43
CA ALA A 49 4.03 -15.05 2.71
C ALA A 49 4.92 -16.21 3.22
N PRO A 50 5.40 -17.16 2.39
CA PRO A 50 6.29 -18.22 2.86
C PRO A 50 7.65 -17.73 3.36
N GLN A 51 7.99 -16.47 3.11
CA GLN A 51 9.26 -15.83 3.43
C GLN A 51 9.07 -14.61 4.32
N ASP A 52 8.05 -14.61 5.18
CA ASP A 52 7.78 -13.55 6.17
C ASP A 52 7.68 -12.14 5.59
N GLY A 53 7.23 -12.01 4.33
CA GLY A 53 7.13 -10.72 3.65
C GLY A 53 8.48 -10.18 3.12
N LEU A 54 9.59 -10.87 3.38
CA LEU A 54 10.92 -10.50 2.89
C LEU A 54 10.95 -10.57 1.37
N TYR A 55 11.79 -9.79 0.72
CA TYR A 55 12.09 -9.94 -0.71
C TYR A 55 13.44 -9.34 -1.06
N THR A 56 13.98 -9.67 -2.23
CA THR A 56 15.27 -9.15 -2.70
C THR A 56 15.07 -8.06 -3.74
N VAL A 57 15.67 -6.89 -3.50
CA VAL A 57 15.88 -5.87 -4.53
C VAL A 57 17.24 -6.12 -5.17
N VAL A 58 17.26 -6.11 -6.50
CA VAL A 58 18.48 -6.18 -7.30
C VAL A 58 18.70 -4.83 -7.95
N SER A 59 19.77 -4.13 -7.56
CA SER A 59 20.17 -2.88 -8.18
C SER A 59 21.31 -3.15 -9.16
N ARG A 60 21.19 -2.63 -10.39
CA ARG A 60 22.20 -2.77 -11.43
C ARG A 60 22.64 -1.39 -11.90
N GLN A 61 23.94 -1.18 -11.94
CA GLN A 61 24.58 0.03 -12.46
C GLN A 61 25.83 -0.40 -13.22
N ASP A 62 25.85 -0.19 -14.53
CA ASP A 62 26.87 -0.71 -15.43
C ASP A 62 27.09 -2.23 -15.23
N GLU A 63 28.32 -2.66 -14.98
CA GLU A 63 28.69 -4.05 -14.68
C GLU A 63 28.49 -4.44 -13.20
N GLN A 64 28.06 -3.49 -12.35
CA GLN A 64 27.87 -3.73 -10.92
C GLN A 64 26.44 -4.18 -10.62
N THR A 65 26.31 -5.26 -9.84
CA THR A 65 25.04 -5.75 -9.32
C THR A 65 25.11 -5.84 -7.80
N SER A 66 24.16 -5.23 -7.10
CA SER A 66 23.98 -5.39 -5.66
C SER A 66 22.62 -6.01 -5.36
N LEU A 67 22.58 -6.80 -4.28
CA LEU A 67 21.37 -7.46 -3.80
C LEU A 67 21.11 -7.00 -2.36
N ARG A 68 19.87 -6.64 -2.06
CA ARG A 68 19.43 -6.27 -0.71
C ARG A 68 18.17 -7.05 -0.37
N ILE A 69 18.17 -7.69 0.79
CA ILE A 69 16.93 -8.21 1.39
C ILE A 69 16.22 -7.03 2.06
N VAL A 70 14.94 -6.86 1.75
CA VAL A 70 14.06 -5.84 2.32
C VAL A 70 13.01 -6.53 3.17
N GLY A 71 12.79 -6.03 4.38
CA GLY A 71 11.83 -6.57 5.35
C GLY A 71 10.86 -5.54 5.93
N SER A 72 10.75 -4.37 5.29
CA SER A 72 9.84 -3.30 5.74
C SER A 72 8.36 -3.60 5.56
N ILE A 73 8.01 -4.58 4.71
CA ILE A 73 6.63 -5.00 4.46
C ILE A 73 6.22 -6.06 5.48
N GLY A 74 5.52 -5.63 6.51
CA GLY A 74 5.15 -6.50 7.64
C GLY A 74 3.86 -7.28 7.43
N HIS A 75 2.89 -6.67 6.74
CA HIS A 75 1.59 -7.29 6.50
C HIS A 75 1.09 -6.96 5.10
N ILE A 76 0.49 -7.95 4.45
CA ILE A 76 -0.10 -7.80 3.11
C ILE A 76 -1.56 -8.23 3.16
N LEU A 77 -2.47 -7.28 2.92
CA LEU A 77 -3.90 -7.48 2.82
C LEU A 77 -4.34 -7.60 1.35
N VAL A 78 -5.40 -8.38 1.09
CA VAL A 78 -5.96 -8.55 -0.25
C VAL A 78 -7.39 -7.98 -0.27
N ALA A 79 -7.59 -6.87 -0.99
CA ALA A 79 -8.79 -6.03 -0.84
C ALA A 79 -10.13 -6.77 -1.06
N PRO A 80 -10.31 -7.63 -2.08
CA PRO A 80 -11.57 -8.38 -2.25
C PRO A 80 -11.91 -9.32 -1.09
N ALA A 81 -10.91 -9.74 -0.31
CA ALA A 81 -11.08 -10.70 0.78
C ALA A 81 -11.14 -10.04 2.17
N GLY A 82 -10.86 -8.74 2.29
CA GLY A 82 -10.63 -8.10 3.59
C GLY A 82 -10.90 -6.59 3.67
N PRO A 83 -12.07 -6.07 3.25
CA PRO A 83 -12.37 -4.65 3.39
C PRO A 83 -12.43 -4.19 4.86
N ALA A 84 -12.91 -5.06 5.77
CA ALA A 84 -12.92 -4.78 7.21
C ALA A 84 -11.48 -4.66 7.78
N GLN A 85 -10.58 -5.56 7.39
CA GLN A 85 -9.19 -5.54 7.84
C GLN A 85 -8.45 -4.29 7.35
N LEU A 86 -8.74 -3.84 6.12
CA LEU A 86 -8.23 -2.58 5.62
C LEU A 86 -8.75 -1.41 6.44
N LEU A 87 -10.05 -1.38 6.75
CA LEU A 87 -10.63 -0.32 7.56
C LEU A 87 -10.04 -0.31 8.98
N GLU A 88 -9.87 -1.47 9.61
CA GLU A 88 -9.21 -1.62 10.90
C GLU A 88 -7.77 -1.07 10.86
N ALA A 89 -6.99 -1.42 9.82
CA ALA A 89 -5.65 -0.90 9.65
C ALA A 89 -5.65 0.64 9.49
N LEU A 90 -6.55 1.19 8.68
CA LEU A 90 -6.66 2.63 8.46
C LEU A 90 -7.12 3.41 9.71
N LEU A 91 -7.88 2.77 10.59
CA LEU A 91 -8.35 3.36 11.85
C LEU A 91 -7.37 3.21 13.02
N ASP A 92 -6.29 2.44 12.84
CA ASP A 92 -5.28 2.27 13.87
C ASP A 92 -4.51 3.59 14.08
N PRO A 93 -4.50 4.17 15.30
CA PRO A 93 -3.84 5.45 15.56
C PRO A 93 -2.31 5.43 15.35
N ARG A 94 -1.70 4.24 15.23
CA ARG A 94 -0.28 4.08 14.88
C ARG A 94 -0.01 4.36 13.40
N ILE A 95 -1.00 4.16 12.54
CA ILE A 95 -0.91 4.50 11.12
C ILE A 95 -0.99 6.02 10.99
N ARG A 96 0.14 6.61 10.58
CA ARG A 96 0.30 8.06 10.45
C ARG A 96 0.34 8.51 8.99
N ILE A 97 0.58 7.58 8.07
CA ILE A 97 0.75 7.84 6.65
C ILE A 97 -0.01 6.80 5.82
N VAL A 98 -0.75 7.28 4.82
CA VAL A 98 -1.25 6.45 3.73
C VAL A 98 -0.53 6.84 2.44
N THR A 99 0.11 5.89 1.79
CA THR A 99 0.81 6.09 0.51
C THR A 99 0.14 5.30 -0.61
N LEU A 100 0.29 5.74 -1.86
CA LEU A 100 -0.39 5.14 -3.00
C LEU A 100 0.54 5.00 -4.21
N THR A 101 0.52 3.84 -4.86
CA THR A 101 1.03 3.65 -6.22
C THR A 101 -0.03 2.96 -7.09
N VAL A 102 -1.17 3.63 -7.22
CA VAL A 102 -2.36 3.12 -7.91
C VAL A 102 -2.41 3.45 -9.40
N THR A 103 -1.33 3.99 -9.96
CA THR A 103 -1.25 4.63 -11.30
C THR A 103 -2.17 5.86 -11.42
N GLU A 104 -1.99 6.65 -12.47
CA GLU A 104 -2.75 7.87 -12.73
C GLU A 104 -4.26 7.60 -12.81
N LYS A 105 -4.65 6.47 -13.40
CA LYS A 105 -6.06 6.06 -13.52
C LYS A 105 -6.71 5.73 -12.18
N GLY A 106 -5.91 5.37 -11.17
CA GLY A 106 -6.42 5.03 -9.85
C GLY A 106 -6.99 6.21 -9.07
N TYR A 107 -6.70 7.45 -9.48
CA TYR A 107 -7.18 8.65 -8.81
C TYR A 107 -8.58 9.11 -9.28
N THR A 108 -9.11 8.54 -10.37
CA THR A 108 -10.42 8.91 -10.94
C THR A 108 -10.60 10.42 -11.17
N VAL A 109 -9.49 11.16 -11.40
CA VAL A 109 -9.52 12.61 -11.62
C VAL A 109 -10.05 12.91 -13.01
N ILE A 110 -11.03 13.81 -13.08
CA ILE A 110 -11.63 14.27 -14.33
C ILE A 110 -10.82 15.44 -14.87
N SER A 111 -10.26 15.28 -16.06
CA SER A 111 -9.55 16.36 -16.76
C SER A 111 -10.56 17.31 -17.43
N GLY A 112 -10.86 18.43 -16.78
CA GLY A 112 -11.72 19.49 -17.34
C GLY A 112 -12.40 20.29 -16.23
N GLY A 113 -12.03 21.57 -16.08
CA GLY A 113 -12.43 22.40 -14.95
C GLY A 113 -13.94 22.50 -14.73
N GLY A 114 -14.35 22.40 -13.46
CA GLY A 114 -15.70 22.69 -13.00
C GLY A 114 -16.38 21.51 -12.30
N SER A 115 -16.24 21.43 -10.98
CA SER A 115 -16.92 20.48 -10.06
C SER A 115 -16.70 18.97 -10.24
N GLY A 116 -16.07 18.53 -11.34
CA GLY A 116 -15.33 17.27 -11.44
C GLY A 116 -16.08 15.97 -11.12
N HIS A 117 -17.38 15.88 -11.41
CA HIS A 117 -18.10 14.60 -11.41
C HIS A 117 -18.76 14.36 -12.78
N GLU A 118 -18.26 13.36 -13.50
CA GLU A 118 -18.94 12.70 -14.59
C GLU A 118 -19.05 11.22 -14.20
N PRO A 119 -20.24 10.61 -14.34
CA PRO A 119 -20.44 9.24 -13.93
C PRO A 119 -19.75 8.27 -14.90
N ALA A 120 -19.31 7.14 -14.34
CA ALA A 120 -18.94 5.91 -15.02
C ALA A 120 -17.52 5.80 -15.60
N HIS A 121 -16.55 5.54 -14.71
CA HIS A 121 -15.83 4.29 -14.89
C HIS A 121 -16.79 3.15 -14.52
N ALA A 122 -17.07 2.25 -15.46
CA ALA A 122 -17.97 1.11 -15.24
C ALA A 122 -17.59 0.40 -13.93
N GLY A 123 -18.46 0.52 -12.93
CA GLY A 123 -18.29 -0.06 -11.59
C GLY A 123 -18.21 0.92 -10.42
N PHE A 124 -18.17 2.24 -10.63
CA PHE A 124 -18.30 3.23 -9.55
C PHE A 124 -19.71 3.87 -9.59
N ASP A 125 -20.62 3.38 -8.75
CA ASP A 125 -22.01 3.82 -8.66
C ASP A 125 -22.26 4.84 -7.54
N GLY A 126 -21.20 5.34 -6.89
CA GLY A 126 -21.30 6.33 -5.81
C GLY A 126 -21.91 5.80 -4.50
N THR A 127 -22.27 4.50 -4.44
CA THR A 127 -22.98 3.92 -3.29
C THR A 127 -22.05 3.54 -2.13
N THR A 128 -20.74 3.45 -2.37
CA THR A 128 -19.72 3.09 -1.36
C THR A 128 -19.41 4.20 -0.35
N ALA A 129 -19.90 5.42 -0.56
CA ALA A 129 -19.79 6.50 0.44
C ALA A 129 -20.64 6.24 1.72
N SER A 130 -21.52 5.23 1.72
CA SER A 130 -22.39 4.90 2.87
C SER A 130 -21.79 3.91 3.88
N LEU A 131 -20.54 3.48 3.73
CA LEU A 131 -19.90 2.52 4.63
C LEU A 131 -19.20 3.14 5.85
N LEU A 132 -19.23 4.47 5.99
CA LEU A 132 -18.86 5.12 7.25
C LEU A 132 -20.05 5.01 8.21
N PRO A 133 -19.93 4.32 9.37
CA PRO A 133 -20.94 4.44 10.40
C PRO A 133 -21.06 5.92 10.76
N ALA A 134 -22.29 6.43 10.83
CA ALA A 134 -22.56 7.76 11.35
C ALA A 134 -21.82 7.93 12.68
N ALA A 135 -20.87 8.86 12.71
CA ALA A 135 -20.00 9.09 13.83
C ALA A 135 -20.81 9.20 15.14
N ALA A 136 -20.31 8.52 16.17
CA ALA A 136 -20.73 8.68 17.55
C ALA A 136 -20.71 10.18 17.92
N ARG A 137 -21.84 10.64 18.47
CA ARG A 137 -21.96 11.92 19.16
C ARG A 137 -21.29 11.86 20.53
#